data_AF-A0A6B9TGN4-F1
#
_entry.id   AF-A0A6B9TGN4-F1
#
_cell.length_a   1.000
_cell.length_b   1.000
_cell.length_c   1.000
_cell.angle_alpha   90.00
_cell.angle_beta   90.00
_cell.angle_gamma   90.00
#
_symmetry.space_group_name_H-M   'P 1'
#
loop_
_entity.id
_entity.type
_entity.pdbx_description
1 polymer ?
#
loop_
_entity_poly.entity_id
_entity_poly.type
_entity_poly.pdbx_seq_one_letter_code
_entity_poly.pdbx_strand_id
1 'polypeptide(L)'
;MDHADLKKLLRFSLTEKKVIQELGIPGEAFIPLLFSIRFGGDWSLAEKTGRFMAIKEKVTRFDEEEMVGRTLEIVYLFLNPSVLREEGTVYRLEKCSSRNERELVKRPYRVLVDGDYILRAVLDPLDLKIRLKRIEGPLEFTGSGAYGVAHEMEHLRCVEAEGTPFWEFEYEIED
;
A
#
# COMPACT_ATOMS: atom_id res chain seq x y z
N MET A 1 -6.61 0.54 28.26
CA MET A 1 -6.19 1.87 27.79
C MET A 1 -6.50 2.86 28.88
N ASP A 2 -5.51 3.61 29.37
CA ASP A 2 -5.72 4.57 30.45
C ASP A 2 -6.17 5.95 29.93
N HIS A 3 -6.40 6.90 30.83
CA HIS A 3 -6.82 8.27 30.46
C HIS A 3 -5.72 9.03 29.69
N ALA A 4 -4.45 8.76 29.95
CA ALA A 4 -3.33 9.42 29.27
C ALA A 4 -3.19 8.92 27.82
N ASP A 5 -3.36 7.63 27.60
CA ASP A 5 -3.37 6.98 26.28
C ASP A 5 -4.56 7.46 25.45
N LEU A 6 -5.74 7.57 26.04
CA LEU A 6 -6.91 8.14 25.36
C LEU A 6 -6.63 9.59 24.91
N LYS A 7 -6.00 10.40 25.75
CA LYS A 7 -5.63 11.78 25.42
C LYS A 7 -4.60 11.85 24.29
N LYS A 8 -3.63 10.93 24.25
CA LYS A 8 -2.66 10.83 23.15
C LYS A 8 -3.35 10.43 21.84
N LEU A 9 -4.24 9.44 21.87
CA LEU A 9 -5.00 8.99 20.72
C LEU A 9 -5.86 10.12 20.14
N LEU A 10 -6.58 10.86 21.00
CA LEU A 10 -7.39 12.00 20.57
C LEU A 10 -6.54 13.11 19.93
N ARG A 11 -5.39 13.44 20.51
CA ARG A 11 -4.44 14.43 19.92
C ARG A 11 -3.93 13.98 18.56
N PHE A 12 -3.61 12.69 18.43
CA PHE A 12 -3.16 12.12 17.16
C PHE A 12 -4.25 12.23 16.09
N SER A 13 -5.48 11.83 16.40
CA SER A 13 -6.61 11.93 15.45
C SER A 13 -6.99 13.37 15.10
N LEU A 14 -6.86 14.32 16.04
CA LEU A 14 -7.02 15.74 15.72
C LEU A 14 -5.93 16.26 14.76
N THR A 15 -4.72 15.71 14.85
CA THR A 15 -3.62 16.05 13.94
C THR A 15 -3.87 15.48 12.54
N GLU A 16 -4.33 14.22 12.44
CA GLU A 16 -4.76 13.62 11.17
C GLU A 16 -5.82 14.49 10.49
N LYS A 17 -6.84 14.94 11.23
CA LYS A 17 -7.90 15.81 10.69
C LYS A 17 -7.36 17.13 10.14
N LYS A 18 -6.41 17.78 10.83
CA LYS A 18 -5.78 19.03 10.37
C LYS A 18 -4.97 18.81 9.09
N VAL A 19 -4.17 17.75 9.07
CA VAL A 19 -3.37 17.37 7.90
C VAL A 19 -4.25 17.13 6.67
N ILE A 20 -5.36 16.40 6.82
CA ILE A 20 -6.32 16.18 5.72
C ILE A 20 -6.83 17.51 5.16
N GLN A 21 -7.16 18.47 6.04
CA GLN A 21 -7.62 19.80 5.63
C GLN A 21 -6.52 20.59 4.91
N GLU A 22 -5.29 20.56 5.42
CA GLU A 22 -4.14 21.26 4.82
C GLU A 22 -3.76 20.71 3.44
N LEU A 23 -3.91 19.39 3.24
CA LEU A 23 -3.65 18.75 1.95
C LEU A 23 -4.71 19.07 0.89
N GLY A 24 -5.90 19.54 1.29
CA GLY A 24 -6.96 19.92 0.36
C GLY A 24 -7.55 18.77 -0.46
N ILE A 25 -7.42 17.53 0.03
CA ILE A 25 -7.97 16.33 -0.62
C ILE A 25 -9.28 15.88 0.06
N PRO A 26 -10.14 15.10 -0.64
CA PRO A 26 -11.32 14.52 -0.01
C PRO A 26 -10.96 13.72 1.24
N GLY A 27 -11.74 13.84 2.32
CA GLY A 27 -11.44 13.12 3.57
C GLY A 27 -11.44 11.60 3.40
N GLU A 28 -12.33 11.08 2.54
CA GLU A 28 -12.40 9.66 2.15
C GLU A 28 -11.11 9.18 1.45
N ALA A 29 -10.45 10.06 0.69
CA ALA A 29 -9.20 9.74 0.01
C ALA A 29 -8.07 9.39 0.98
N PHE A 30 -8.16 9.84 2.24
CA PHE A 30 -7.17 9.55 3.26
C PHE A 30 -7.35 8.16 3.90
N ILE A 31 -8.50 7.51 3.73
CA ILE A 31 -8.81 6.23 4.38
C ILE A 31 -7.81 5.12 4.00
N PRO A 32 -7.50 4.87 2.71
CA PRO A 32 -6.50 3.85 2.35
C PRO A 32 -5.13 4.13 2.95
N LEU A 33 -4.72 5.39 3.01
CA LEU A 33 -3.45 5.79 3.64
C LEU A 33 -3.47 5.50 5.15
N LEU A 34 -4.55 5.84 5.86
CA LEU A 34 -4.69 5.55 7.28
C LEU A 34 -4.61 4.05 7.56
N PHE A 35 -5.29 3.24 6.75
CA PHE A 35 -5.30 1.79 6.93
C PHE A 35 -3.94 1.17 6.62
N SER A 36 -3.28 1.60 5.54
CA SER A 36 -1.92 1.17 5.23
C SER A 36 -0.93 1.51 6.36
N ILE A 37 -1.05 2.70 6.95
CA ILE A 37 -0.21 3.15 8.08
C ILE A 37 -0.49 2.35 9.36
N ARG A 38 -1.77 2.12 9.69
CA ARG A 38 -2.17 1.54 10.98
C ARG A 38 -2.15 0.01 11.00
N PHE A 39 -2.50 -0.61 9.88
CA PHE A 39 -2.69 -2.07 9.76
C PHE A 39 -1.69 -2.71 8.80
N GLY A 40 -0.92 -1.91 8.05
CA GLY A 40 0.00 -2.39 7.04
C GLY A 40 -0.71 -2.80 5.75
N GLY A 41 0.08 -3.26 4.77
CA GLY A 41 -0.42 -3.69 3.46
C GLY A 41 -0.75 -2.54 2.51
N ASP A 42 -1.14 -2.95 1.31
CA ASP A 42 -1.72 -2.09 0.29
C ASP A 42 -3.24 -2.01 0.51
N TRP A 43 -3.86 -0.90 0.09
CA TRP A 43 -5.29 -0.68 0.28
C TRP A 43 -5.88 0.11 -0.87
N SER A 44 -7.14 -0.14 -1.17
CA SER A 44 -7.92 0.66 -2.10
C SER A 44 -9.32 0.95 -1.57
N LEU A 45 -9.91 2.03 -2.10
CA LEU A 45 -11.27 2.44 -1.80
C LEU A 45 -11.86 3.14 -3.01
N ALA A 46 -13.03 2.66 -3.46
CA ALA A 46 -13.83 3.33 -4.48
C ALA A 46 -15.06 3.95 -3.81
N GLU A 47 -15.20 5.27 -3.93
CA GLU A 47 -16.33 6.03 -3.42
C GLU A 47 -16.90 6.93 -4.52
N LYS A 48 -18.04 7.58 -4.23
CA LYS A 48 -18.63 8.55 -5.17
C LYS A 48 -17.68 9.71 -5.50
N THR A 49 -16.79 10.04 -4.58
CA THR A 49 -15.85 11.17 -4.69
C THR A 49 -14.60 10.82 -5.50
N GLY A 50 -14.33 9.54 -5.75
CA GLY A 50 -13.16 9.09 -6.52
C GLY A 50 -12.73 7.68 -6.18
N ARG A 51 -11.64 7.26 -6.83
CA ARG A 51 -10.96 5.98 -6.57
C ARG A 51 -9.62 6.27 -5.91
N PHE A 52 -9.30 5.56 -4.85
CA PHE A 52 -8.14 5.84 -4.02
C PHE A 52 -7.34 4.56 -3.82
N MET A 53 -6.02 4.64 -3.94
CA MET A 53 -5.12 3.49 -3.79
C MET A 53 -3.88 3.88 -3.00
N ALA A 54 -3.56 3.13 -1.96
CA ALA A 54 -2.37 3.27 -1.15
C ALA A 54 -1.46 2.05 -1.38
N ILE A 55 -0.25 2.31 -1.88
CA ILE A 55 0.77 1.29 -2.15
C ILE A 55 1.94 1.48 -1.19
N LYS A 56 2.32 0.40 -0.51
CA LYS A 56 3.38 0.41 0.49
C LYS A 56 4.65 -0.25 -0.01
N GLU A 57 5.76 0.48 0.16
CA GLU A 57 7.11 -0.04 0.02
C GLU A 57 7.84 -0.04 1.36
N LYS A 58 8.80 -0.94 1.50
CA LYS A 58 9.68 -1.04 2.66
C LYS A 58 11.12 -0.85 2.21
N VAL A 59 11.82 0.09 2.82
CA VAL A 59 13.24 0.31 2.58
C VAL A 59 13.99 0.11 3.87
N THR A 60 14.67 -1.02 4.00
CA THR A 60 15.53 -1.32 5.14
C THR A 60 16.94 -0.83 4.88
N ARG A 61 17.50 -0.11 5.85
CA ARG A 61 18.93 0.24 5.90
C ARG A 61 19.48 -0.30 7.20
N PHE A 62 20.63 -0.97 7.11
CA PHE A 62 21.35 -1.50 8.27
C PHE A 62 22.76 -0.91 8.24
N ASP A 63 23.16 -0.31 9.36
CA ASP A 63 24.50 0.18 9.59
C ASP A 63 25.31 -0.94 10.25
N GLU A 64 26.33 -1.46 9.56
CA GLU A 64 27.16 -2.57 10.06
C GLU A 64 28.17 -2.11 11.12
N GLU A 65 28.53 -0.83 11.16
CA GLU A 65 29.46 -0.30 12.18
C GLU A 65 28.72 -0.11 13.51
N GLU A 66 27.56 0.53 13.47
CA GLU A 66 26.73 0.76 14.65
C GLU A 66 25.87 -0.45 15.02
N MET A 67 25.79 -1.47 14.16
CA MET A 67 24.92 -2.64 14.30
C MET A 67 23.44 -2.28 14.51
N VAL A 68 22.99 -1.20 13.88
CA VAL A 68 21.61 -0.69 13.99
C VAL A 68 20.99 -0.58 12.61
N GLY A 69 19.75 -1.08 12.47
CA GLY A 69 18.96 -0.92 11.26
C GLY A 69 17.62 -0.25 11.51
N ARG A 70 17.06 0.33 10.44
CA ARG A 70 15.67 0.79 10.39
C ARG A 70 15.03 0.43 9.07
N THR A 71 13.77 0.06 9.12
CA THR A 71 12.91 -0.06 7.95
C THR A 71 12.04 1.18 7.87
N LEU A 72 12.22 1.96 6.81
CA LEU A 72 11.28 3.01 6.45
C LEU A 72 10.11 2.38 5.72
N GLU A 73 8.90 2.66 6.20
CA GLU A 73 7.68 2.35 5.43
C GLU A 73 7.32 3.59 4.61
N ILE A 74 7.22 3.42 3.29
CA ILE A 74 6.85 4.48 2.35
C ILE A 74 5.48 4.09 1.80
N VAL A 75 4.47 4.93 2.02
CA VAL A 75 3.13 4.72 1.45
C VAL A 75 2.86 5.79 0.41
N TYR A 76 2.53 5.37 -0.80
CA TYR A 76 2.11 6.24 -1.90
C TYR A 76 0.59 6.17 -2.03
N LEU A 77 -0.09 7.28 -1.73
CA LEU A 77 -1.52 7.43 -1.97
C LEU A 77 -1.74 8.08 -3.33
N PHE A 78 -2.52 7.41 -4.18
CA PHE A 78 -2.97 7.88 -5.48
C PHE A 78 -4.45 8.20 -5.43
N LEU A 79 -4.83 9.38 -5.95
CA LEU A 79 -6.21 9.72 -6.26
C LEU A 79 -6.45 9.48 -7.75
N ASN A 80 -7.53 8.78 -8.06
CA ASN A 80 -7.93 8.31 -9.39
C ASN A 80 -6.77 7.65 -10.15
N PRO A 81 -6.18 6.57 -9.59
CA PRO A 81 -5.02 5.94 -10.20
C PRO A 81 -5.31 5.42 -11.61
N SER A 82 -4.31 5.52 -12.47
CA SER A 82 -4.33 4.98 -13.82
C SER A 82 -3.02 4.23 -14.10
N VAL A 83 -3.15 2.98 -14.52
CA VAL A 83 -2.00 2.18 -14.96
C VAL A 83 -1.71 2.56 -16.41
N LEU A 84 -0.51 3.09 -16.64
CA LEU A 84 -0.05 3.54 -17.95
C LEU A 84 0.65 2.43 -18.73
N ARG A 85 1.39 1.56 -18.02
CA ARG A 85 2.15 0.45 -18.62
C ARG A 85 2.32 -0.70 -17.62
N GLU A 86 2.25 -1.92 -18.13
CA GLU A 86 2.58 -3.16 -17.42
C GLU A 86 3.61 -3.96 -18.22
N GLU A 87 4.61 -4.52 -17.57
CA GLU A 87 5.68 -5.29 -18.22
C GLU A 87 6.02 -6.57 -17.45
N GLY A 88 6.25 -7.64 -18.20
CA GLY A 88 6.63 -8.96 -17.66
C GLY A 88 5.50 -9.68 -16.93
N THR A 89 5.74 -10.94 -16.57
CA THR A 89 4.78 -11.79 -15.86
C THR A 89 5.48 -12.50 -14.71
N VAL A 90 4.90 -12.40 -13.51
CA VAL A 90 5.33 -13.09 -12.30
C VAL A 90 4.18 -13.97 -11.81
N TYR A 91 4.50 -15.23 -11.56
CA TYR A 91 3.61 -16.20 -10.92
C TYR A 91 3.84 -16.14 -9.42
N ARG A 92 2.79 -15.88 -8.64
CA ARG A 92 2.91 -15.80 -7.18
C ARG A 92 1.64 -16.25 -6.48
N LEU A 93 1.80 -16.64 -5.22
CA LEU A 93 0.66 -16.96 -4.35
C LEU A 93 0.20 -15.71 -3.59
N GLU A 94 -1.05 -15.32 -3.75
CA GLU A 94 -1.69 -14.20 -3.04
C GLU A 94 -2.86 -14.69 -2.18
N LYS A 95 -3.14 -14.00 -1.07
CA LYS A 95 -4.37 -14.18 -0.30
C LYS A 95 -5.17 -12.89 -0.33
N CYS A 96 -6.36 -12.93 -0.91
CA CYS A 96 -7.34 -11.85 -0.80
C CYS A 96 -8.21 -12.07 0.44
N SER A 97 -8.68 -11.00 1.08
CA SER A 97 -9.61 -11.10 2.22
C SER A 97 -10.95 -11.74 1.86
N SER A 98 -11.35 -11.69 0.58
CA SER A 98 -12.54 -12.38 0.05
C SER A 98 -12.34 -13.89 -0.12
N ARG A 99 -11.11 -14.41 0.03
CA ARG A 99 -10.74 -15.81 -0.20
C ARG A 99 -10.24 -16.47 1.08
N ASN A 100 -10.59 -17.75 1.27
CA ASN A 100 -10.18 -18.51 2.45
C ASN A 100 -8.70 -18.91 2.40
N GLU A 101 -8.20 -19.25 1.21
CA GLU A 101 -6.85 -19.76 0.95
C GLU A 101 -6.09 -18.88 -0.05
N ARG A 102 -4.81 -19.22 -0.26
CA ARG A 102 -3.99 -18.56 -1.28
C ARG A 102 -4.35 -19.10 -2.65
N GLU A 103 -4.23 -18.25 -3.66
CA GLU A 103 -4.37 -18.64 -5.07
C GLU A 103 -3.09 -18.25 -5.82
N LEU A 104 -2.70 -19.06 -6.78
CA LEU A 104 -1.65 -18.76 -7.75
C LEU A 104 -2.21 -17.77 -8.77
N VAL A 105 -1.64 -16.57 -8.78
CA VAL A 105 -2.05 -15.48 -9.67
C VAL A 105 -0.88 -15.04 -10.55
N LYS A 106 -1.23 -14.37 -11.65
CA LYS A 106 -0.28 -13.69 -12.53
C LYS A 106 -0.28 -12.21 -12.21
N ARG A 107 0.90 -11.64 -12.05
CA ARG A 107 1.10 -10.20 -11.83
C ARG A 107 2.16 -9.65 -12.78
N PRO A 108 2.07 -8.37 -13.15
CA PRO A 108 3.16 -7.72 -13.86
C PRO A 108 4.42 -7.65 -13.00
N TYR A 109 5.59 -7.84 -13.61
CA TYR A 109 6.86 -7.65 -12.91
C TYR A 109 7.10 -6.17 -12.58
N ARG A 110 6.70 -5.29 -13.52
CA ARG A 110 6.83 -3.84 -13.44
C ARG A 110 5.51 -3.17 -13.84
N VAL A 111 5.15 -2.11 -13.11
CA VAL A 111 3.98 -1.26 -13.41
C VAL A 111 4.39 0.20 -13.38
N LEU A 112 3.94 0.96 -14.39
CA LEU A 112 3.98 2.42 -14.39
C LEU A 112 2.57 2.94 -14.10
N VAL A 113 2.40 3.67 -13.00
CA VAL A 113 1.10 4.17 -12.52
C VAL A 113 1.17 5.66 -12.27
N ASP A 114 0.09 6.35 -12.61
CA ASP A 114 -0.10 7.77 -12.36
C ASP A 114 -1.42 8.03 -11.63
N GLY A 115 -1.66 9.27 -11.22
CA GLY A 115 -2.94 9.71 -10.65
C GLY A 115 -3.05 11.23 -10.59
N ASP A 116 -4.29 11.72 -10.44
CA ASP A 116 -4.58 13.15 -10.37
C ASP A 116 -3.84 13.85 -9.22
N TYR A 117 -3.58 13.10 -8.16
CA TYR A 117 -2.83 13.54 -6.99
C TYR A 117 -2.06 12.36 -6.38
N ILE A 118 -0.77 12.57 -6.12
CA ILE A 118 0.09 11.57 -5.48
C ILE A 118 0.67 12.15 -4.20
N LEU A 119 0.38 11.49 -3.08
CA LEU A 119 0.96 11.79 -1.77
C LEU A 119 1.93 10.70 -1.36
N ARG A 120 3.16 11.08 -1.06
CA ARG A 120 4.14 10.19 -0.42
C ARG A 120 4.15 10.41 1.07
N ALA A 121 3.90 9.37 1.84
CA ALA A 121 4.07 9.31 3.28
C ALA A 121 5.30 8.46 3.63
N VAL A 122 6.17 8.98 4.49
CA VAL A 122 7.36 8.25 4.98
C VAL A 122 7.27 8.13 6.49
N LEU A 123 7.24 6.89 6.97
CA LEU A 123 7.19 6.55 8.38
C LEU A 123 8.60 6.13 8.81
N ASP A 124 9.17 6.89 9.74
CA ASP A 124 10.45 6.55 10.34
C ASP A 124 10.23 6.05 11.78
N PRO A 125 10.56 4.78 12.07
CA PRO A 125 10.33 4.21 13.40
C PRO A 125 11.24 4.80 14.48
N LEU A 126 12.38 5.39 14.12
CA LEU A 126 13.30 5.98 15.10
C LEU A 126 12.91 7.43 15.43
N ASP A 127 12.49 8.21 14.43
CA ASP A 127 12.07 9.60 14.66
C ASP A 127 10.63 9.72 15.17
N LEU A 128 9.83 8.64 15.09
CA LEU A 128 8.39 8.60 15.38
C LEU A 128 7.62 9.66 14.56
N LYS A 129 8.04 9.89 13.32
CA LYS A 129 7.47 10.91 12.42
C LYS A 129 6.91 10.29 11.16
N ILE A 130 5.75 10.82 10.76
CA ILE A 130 5.14 10.57 9.45
C ILE A 130 5.33 11.84 8.64
N ARG A 131 6.13 11.76 7.58
CA ARG A 131 6.43 12.90 6.70
C ARG A 131 5.62 12.78 5.42
N LEU A 132 4.79 13.78 5.15
CA LEU A 132 3.93 13.81 3.97
C LEU A 132 4.49 14.79 2.95
N LYS A 133 4.49 14.40 1.68
CA LYS A 133 4.91 15.25 0.57
C LYS A 133 4.08 14.93 -0.67
N ARG A 134 3.44 15.94 -1.25
CA ARG A 134 2.90 15.82 -2.61
C ARG A 134 4.05 15.65 -3.59
N ILE A 135 3.93 14.69 -4.49
CA ILE A 135 4.92 14.42 -5.54
C ILE A 135 4.23 14.35 -6.92
N GLU A 136 5.04 14.40 -7.97
CA GLU A 136 4.59 14.27 -9.35
C GLU A 136 4.78 12.82 -9.82
N GLY A 137 3.89 12.37 -10.69
CA GLY A 137 3.97 11.08 -11.36
C GLY A 137 4.52 11.20 -12.79
N PRO A 138 4.51 10.10 -13.55
CA PRO A 138 4.13 8.75 -13.11
C PRO A 138 5.19 8.11 -12.21
N LEU A 139 4.80 7.12 -11.41
CA LEU A 139 5.70 6.31 -10.58
C LEU A 139 5.83 4.89 -11.14
N GLU A 140 7.05 4.38 -11.15
CA GLU A 140 7.34 3.00 -11.52
C GLU A 140 7.51 2.14 -10.27
N PHE A 141 6.81 1.01 -10.23
CA PHE A 141 6.97 -0.02 -9.21
C PHE A 141 7.45 -1.32 -9.82
N THR A 142 8.20 -2.09 -9.03
CA THR A 142 8.60 -3.47 -9.33
C THR A 142 8.37 -4.35 -8.11
N GLY A 143 8.41 -5.67 -8.29
CA GLY A 143 8.29 -6.61 -7.16
C GLY A 143 6.98 -6.41 -6.39
N SER A 144 7.07 -6.38 -5.05
CA SER A 144 5.87 -6.27 -4.19
C SER A 144 4.99 -5.05 -4.51
N GLY A 145 5.60 -3.91 -4.85
CA GLY A 145 4.84 -2.70 -5.20
C GLY A 145 4.05 -2.86 -6.50
N ALA A 146 4.64 -3.49 -7.53
CA ALA A 146 3.95 -3.76 -8.80
C ALA A 146 2.76 -4.71 -8.59
N TYR A 147 2.94 -5.72 -7.74
CA TYR A 147 1.88 -6.68 -7.45
C TYR A 147 0.76 -6.05 -6.63
N GLY A 148 1.11 -5.20 -5.65
CA GLY A 148 0.16 -4.40 -4.88
C GLY A 148 -0.67 -3.49 -5.77
N VAL A 149 -0.03 -2.76 -6.71
CA VAL A 149 -0.75 -1.93 -7.69
C VAL A 149 -1.74 -2.77 -8.49
N ALA A 150 -1.32 -3.90 -9.05
CA ALA A 150 -2.19 -4.75 -9.84
C ALA A 150 -3.39 -5.27 -9.02
N HIS A 151 -3.15 -5.75 -7.79
CA HIS A 151 -4.18 -6.25 -6.89
C HIS A 151 -5.18 -5.16 -6.48
N GLU A 152 -4.71 -3.98 -6.09
CA GLU A 152 -5.60 -2.89 -5.69
C GLU A 152 -6.36 -2.29 -6.87
N MET A 153 -5.77 -2.29 -8.07
CA MET A 153 -6.48 -1.88 -9.30
C MET A 153 -7.59 -2.86 -9.70
N GLU A 154 -7.46 -4.15 -9.39
CA GLU A 154 -8.53 -5.15 -9.55
C GLU A 154 -9.75 -4.81 -8.67
N HIS A 155 -9.53 -4.51 -7.38
CA HIS A 155 -10.57 -4.05 -6.46
C HIS A 155 -11.25 -2.77 -6.96
N LEU A 156 -10.48 -1.78 -7.40
CA LEU A 156 -11.02 -0.52 -7.94
C LEU A 156 -11.80 -0.68 -9.25
N ARG A 157 -11.61 -1.81 -9.96
CA ARG A 157 -12.35 -2.15 -11.19
C ARG A 157 -13.53 -3.09 -10.93
N CYS A 158 -13.67 -3.61 -9.71
CA CYS A 158 -14.59 -4.71 -9.38
C CYS A 158 -14.38 -5.95 -10.27
N VAL A 159 -13.12 -6.23 -10.64
CA VAL A 159 -12.72 -7.40 -11.43
C VAL A 159 -11.67 -8.14 -10.62
N GLU A 160 -12.05 -9.28 -10.01
CA GLU A 160 -11.07 -10.16 -9.36
C GLU A 160 -10.36 -11.02 -10.43
N ALA A 161 -9.04 -11.18 -10.35
CA ALA A 161 -8.35 -12.16 -11.18
C ALA A 161 -8.76 -13.58 -10.80
N GLU A 162 -8.97 -14.43 -11.80
CA GLU A 162 -9.14 -15.87 -11.60
C GLU A 162 -7.77 -16.50 -11.30
N GLY A 163 -7.53 -16.82 -10.02
CA GLY A 163 -6.34 -17.54 -9.59
C GLY A 163 -6.52 -19.05 -9.67
N THR A 164 -5.41 -19.79 -9.76
CA THR A 164 -5.41 -21.25 -9.59
C THR A 164 -5.39 -21.58 -8.10
N PRO A 165 -6.33 -22.39 -7.58
CA PRO A 165 -6.37 -22.72 -6.17
C PRO A 165 -5.10 -23.42 -5.65
N PHE A 166 -4.77 -23.21 -4.37
CA PHE A 166 -3.59 -23.83 -3.75
C PHE A 166 -3.61 -25.36 -3.73
N TRP A 167 -4.79 -26.00 -3.68
CA TRP A 167 -4.89 -27.47 -3.64
C TRP A 167 -4.56 -28.16 -4.98
N GLU A 168 -4.29 -27.40 -6.04
CA GLU A 168 -3.79 -27.93 -7.31
C GLU A 168 -2.27 -28.21 -7.28
N PHE A 169 -1.57 -27.85 -6.20
CA PHE A 169 -0.14 -28.13 -6.05
C PHE A 169 0.11 -29.58 -5.63
N GLU A 170 1.10 -30.22 -6.24
CA GLU A 170 1.57 -31.56 -5.89
C GLU A 170 2.81 -31.49 -4.99
N TYR A 171 2.92 -32.43 -4.06
CA TYR A 171 4.13 -32.58 -3.23
C TYR A 171 5.16 -33.44 -3.98
N GLU A 172 6.37 -32.92 -4.11
CA GLU A 172 7.56 -33.66 -4.57
C GLU A 172 8.61 -33.61 -3.45
N ILE A 173 9.26 -34.74 -3.17
CA ILE A 173 10.40 -34.81 -2.24
C ILE A 173 11.65 -34.87 -3.10
N GLU A 174 12.52 -33.86 -2.98
CA GLU A 174 13.83 -33.85 -3.63
C GLU A 174 14.82 -34.74 -2.83
N ASP A 175 15.65 -35.51 -3.55
CA ASP A 175 16.70 -36.41 -3.00
C ASP A 175 17.86 -35.65 -2.32
#